data_AF-R7AQS7-F1
#
_entry.id   AF-R7AQS7-F1
#
_cell.length_a   1.000
_cell.length_b   1.000
_cell.length_c   1.000
_cell.angle_alpha   90.00
_cell.angle_beta   90.00
_cell.angle_gamma   90.00
#
_symmetry.space_group_name_H-M   'P 1'
#
loop_
_entity.id
_entity.type
_entity.pdbx_description
1 polymer ?
#
loop_
_entity_poly.entity_id
_entity_poly.type
_entity_poly.pdbx_seq_one_letter_code
_entity_poly.pdbx_strand_id
1 'polypeptide(L)'
;MAFAAVYIITILVVTALFAAAVYFGVKSGRLQYFFEKHSQLPGILLMGYIIFAGCFVFPIRSEPFPLDFSGVYLLVSSYGVIALASAGIFGPGRGRKVYITTFLLTAIGMGCRYLLEFGEVSNTYNFTLFNIVSYLALIPAGTAAAYCWIVRKMRR
;
A
#
# COMPACT_ATOMS: atom_id res chain seq x y z
N MET A 1 -17.49 -22.20 15.34
CA MET A 1 -18.42 -21.38 14.52
C MET A 1 -18.75 -20.03 15.16
N ALA A 2 -19.08 -19.96 16.47
CA ALA A 2 -19.39 -18.69 17.14
C ALA A 2 -18.24 -17.66 17.13
N PHE A 3 -17.00 -18.07 17.41
CA PHE A 3 -15.84 -17.15 17.41
C PHE A 3 -15.55 -16.54 16.03
N ALA A 4 -15.67 -17.32 14.96
CA ALA A 4 -15.50 -16.82 13.59
C ALA A 4 -16.61 -15.83 13.20
N ALA A 5 -17.85 -16.12 13.58
CA ALA A 5 -18.98 -15.21 13.34
C ALA A 5 -18.82 -13.89 14.09
N VAL A 6 -18.43 -13.93 15.37
CA VAL A 6 -18.16 -12.72 16.17
C VAL A 6 -17.05 -11.89 15.53
N TYR A 7 -15.94 -12.53 15.14
CA TYR A 7 -14.82 -11.84 14.49
C TYR A 7 -15.22 -11.15 13.17
N ILE A 8 -15.99 -11.84 12.31
CA ILE A 8 -16.49 -11.27 11.06
C ILE A 8 -17.43 -10.10 11.32
N ILE A 9 -18.36 -10.23 12.27
CA ILE A 9 -19.28 -9.16 12.64
C ILE A 9 -18.50 -7.94 13.16
N THR A 10 -17.49 -8.15 14.01
CA THR A 10 -16.63 -7.07 14.50
C THR A 10 -15.92 -6.36 13.35
N ILE A 11 -15.33 -7.08 12.40
CA ILE A 11 -14.71 -6.48 11.22
C ILE A 11 -15.70 -5.64 10.42
N LEU A 12 -16.90 -6.19 10.15
CA LEU A 12 -17.93 -5.48 9.37
C LEU A 12 -18.41 -4.21 10.08
N VAL A 13 -18.62 -4.26 11.39
CA VAL A 13 -19.03 -3.08 12.18
C VAL A 13 -17.93 -2.03 12.19
N VAL A 14 -16.68 -2.42 12.47
CA VAL A 14 -15.55 -1.48 12.50
C VAL A 14 -15.33 -0.83 11.12
N THR A 15 -15.37 -1.62 10.05
CA THR A 15 -15.22 -1.10 8.68
C THR A 15 -16.38 -0.18 8.29
N ALA A 16 -17.62 -0.50 8.65
CA ALA A 16 -18.77 0.36 8.41
C ALA A 16 -18.68 1.69 9.19
N LEU A 17 -18.28 1.65 10.47
CA LEU A 17 -18.09 2.85 11.28
C LEU A 17 -16.97 3.73 10.74
N PHE A 18 -15.86 3.14 10.32
CA PHE A 18 -14.76 3.87 9.69
C PHE A 18 -15.20 4.51 8.36
N ALA A 19 -15.89 3.76 7.51
CA ALA A 19 -16.41 4.27 6.24
C ALA A 19 -17.42 5.41 6.46
N ALA A 20 -18.29 5.29 7.47
CA ALA A 20 -19.22 6.35 7.84
C ALA A 20 -18.47 7.61 8.32
N ALA A 21 -17.48 7.46 9.20
CA ALA A 21 -16.67 8.58 9.69
C ALA A 21 -15.93 9.30 8.55
N VAL A 22 -15.33 8.55 7.62
CA VAL A 22 -14.69 9.11 6.42
C VAL A 22 -15.73 9.81 5.54
N TYR A 23 -16.88 9.19 5.29
CA TYR A 23 -17.95 9.77 4.49
C TYR A 23 -18.47 11.09 5.09
N PHE A 24 -18.74 11.14 6.39
CA PHE A 24 -19.15 12.38 7.07
C PHE A 24 -18.03 13.42 7.07
N GLY A 25 -16.76 13.01 7.23
CA GLY A 25 -15.60 13.89 7.14
C GLY A 25 -15.42 14.52 5.75
N VAL A 26 -15.66 13.75 4.70
CA VAL A 26 -15.66 14.23 3.30
C VAL A 26 -16.87 15.11 3.03
N LYS A 27 -18.08 14.68 3.42
CA LYS A 27 -19.34 15.43 3.20
C LYS A 27 -19.36 16.78 3.93
N SER A 28 -18.76 16.85 5.12
CA SER A 28 -18.65 18.09 5.89
C SER A 28 -17.59 19.05 5.33
N GLY A 29 -16.82 18.64 4.32
CA GLY A 29 -15.70 19.42 3.78
C GLY A 29 -14.50 19.53 4.74
N ARG A 30 -14.64 19.10 6.00
CA ARG A 30 -13.61 19.24 7.04
C ARG A 30 -12.32 18.51 6.67
N LEU A 31 -12.45 17.35 6.04
CA LEU A 31 -11.31 16.54 5.60
C LEU A 31 -10.60 17.16 4.38
N GLN A 32 -11.38 17.73 3.45
CA GLN A 32 -10.84 18.46 2.30
C GLN A 32 -10.11 19.74 2.76
N TYR A 33 -10.77 20.55 3.60
CA TYR A 33 -10.18 21.76 4.19
C TYR A 33 -8.89 21.46 4.96
N PHE A 34 -8.84 20.36 5.71
CA PHE A 34 -7.64 19.96 6.44
C PHE A 34 -6.47 19.62 5.49
N PHE A 35 -6.75 18.90 4.40
CA PHE A 35 -5.74 18.60 3.37
C PHE A 35 -5.34 19.81 2.54
N GLU A 36 -6.25 20.77 2.31
CA GLU A 36 -5.92 22.04 1.66
C GLU A 36 -5.02 22.90 2.55
N LYS A 37 -5.35 23.00 3.85
CA LYS A 37 -4.54 23.71 4.84
C LYS A 37 -3.14 23.09 4.99
N HIS A 38 -3.05 21.77 4.90
CA HIS A 38 -1.79 21.03 4.97
C HIS A 38 -1.51 20.32 3.64
N SER A 39 -1.28 21.09 2.57
CA SER A 39 -1.11 20.59 1.19
C SER A 39 0.00 19.53 1.02
N GLN A 40 0.99 19.50 1.91
CA GLN A 40 2.06 18.49 1.90
C GLN A 40 1.66 17.17 2.58
N LEU A 41 0.67 17.18 3.47
CA LEU A 41 0.31 16.04 4.32
C LEU A 41 -0.12 14.80 3.51
N PRO A 42 -0.99 14.90 2.48
CA PRO A 42 -1.34 13.73 1.66
C PRO A 42 -0.13 13.07 1.01
N GLY A 43 0.83 13.89 0.54
CA GLY A 43 2.08 13.41 -0.04
C GLY A 43 2.95 12.67 0.99
N ILE A 44 3.11 13.24 2.18
CA ILE A 44 3.87 12.61 3.28
C ILE A 44 3.23 11.29 3.71
N LEU A 45 1.91 11.26 3.86
CA LEU A 45 1.16 10.04 4.19
C LEU A 45 1.32 8.96 3.11
N LEU A 46 1.25 9.34 1.83
CA LEU A 46 1.50 8.42 0.73
C LEU A 46 2.92 7.86 0.79
N MET A 47 3.93 8.71 0.99
CA MET A 47 5.33 8.27 1.08
C MET A 47 5.54 7.31 2.25
N GLY A 48 5.02 7.67 3.43
CA GLY A 48 5.07 6.82 4.62
C GLY A 48 4.36 5.49 4.41
N TYR A 49 3.21 5.49 3.74
CA TYR A 49 2.47 4.24 3.46
C TYR A 49 3.20 3.35 2.45
N ILE A 50 3.91 3.90 1.47
CA ILE A 50 4.75 3.09 0.56
C ILE A 50 5.90 2.42 1.30
N ILE A 51 6.58 3.14 2.20
CA ILE A 51 7.65 2.57 3.04
C ILE A 51 7.07 1.47 3.94
N PHE A 52 5.93 1.73 4.59
CA PHE A 52 5.25 0.77 5.44
C PHE A 52 4.86 -0.50 4.67
N ALA A 53 4.22 -0.35 3.51
CA ALA A 53 3.88 -1.49 2.64
C ALA A 53 5.14 -2.23 2.16
N GLY A 54 6.20 -1.51 1.80
CA GLY A 54 7.50 -2.10 1.44
C GLY A 54 8.11 -2.93 2.56
N CYS A 55 7.92 -2.52 3.82
CA CYS A 55 8.43 -3.20 5.01
C CYS A 55 7.62 -4.45 5.37
N PHE A 56 6.29 -4.33 5.44
CA PHE A 56 5.42 -5.38 5.99
C PHE A 56 4.86 -6.34 4.96
N VAL A 57 4.78 -5.94 3.68
CA VAL A 57 4.22 -6.79 2.60
C VAL A 57 5.33 -7.52 1.81
N PHE A 58 6.59 -7.15 2.00
CA PHE A 58 7.73 -7.89 1.45
C PHE A 58 7.98 -9.17 2.26
N PRO A 59 8.39 -10.30 1.64
CA PRO A 59 8.50 -10.56 0.20
C PRO A 59 7.16 -11.02 -0.41
N ILE A 60 7.06 -11.02 -1.76
CA ILE A 60 5.88 -11.58 -2.46
C ILE A 60 5.65 -13.04 -2.08
N ARG A 61 6.73 -13.82 -1.89
CA ARG A 61 6.70 -15.22 -1.47
C ARG A 61 7.94 -15.53 -0.62
N SER A 62 7.82 -16.41 0.37
CA SER A 62 8.97 -16.95 1.11
C SER A 62 8.80 -18.43 1.44
N GLU A 63 9.91 -19.15 1.62
CA GLU A 63 9.94 -20.56 2.06
C GLU A 63 9.95 -20.59 3.60
N PRO A 64 8.81 -20.28 4.26
CA PRO A 64 7.81 -21.26 4.68
C PRO A 64 6.34 -20.82 4.46
N PHE A 65 6.12 -19.65 3.86
CA PHE A 65 4.80 -19.03 3.64
C PHE A 65 4.53 -18.90 2.13
N PRO A 66 3.86 -19.88 1.50
CA PRO A 66 3.49 -19.78 0.09
C PRO A 66 2.56 -18.58 -0.15
N LEU A 67 2.46 -18.19 -1.42
CA LEU A 67 1.55 -17.13 -1.88
C LEU A 67 0.10 -17.57 -1.67
N ASP A 68 -0.43 -17.32 -0.48
CA ASP A 68 -1.81 -17.61 -0.14
C ASP A 68 -2.73 -16.46 -0.56
N PHE A 69 -4.03 -16.73 -0.69
CA PHE A 69 -5.03 -15.73 -1.06
C PHE A 69 -5.01 -14.48 -0.18
N SER A 70 -4.71 -14.65 1.12
CA SER A 70 -4.57 -13.53 2.06
C SER A 70 -3.38 -12.63 1.73
N GLY A 71 -2.23 -13.21 1.37
CA GLY A 71 -1.03 -12.48 0.96
C GLY A 71 -1.25 -11.72 -0.35
N VAL A 72 -1.87 -12.37 -1.34
CA VAL A 72 -2.24 -11.73 -2.61
C VAL A 72 -3.23 -10.59 -2.37
N TYR A 73 -4.26 -10.82 -1.54
CA TYR A 73 -5.23 -9.78 -1.19
C TYR A 73 -4.56 -8.58 -0.52
N LEU A 74 -3.68 -8.81 0.46
CA LEU A 74 -2.96 -7.73 1.15
C LEU A 74 -2.06 -6.94 0.20
N LEU A 75 -1.34 -7.63 -0.69
CA LEU A 75 -0.48 -7.04 -1.71
C LEU A 75 -1.30 -6.17 -2.68
N VAL A 76 -2.34 -6.73 -3.29
CA VAL A 76 -3.18 -6.03 -4.27
C VAL A 76 -3.93 -4.85 -3.62
N SER A 77 -4.48 -5.05 -2.42
CA SER A 77 -5.20 -3.97 -1.72
C SER A 77 -4.27 -2.83 -1.33
N SER A 78 -3.10 -3.12 -0.75
CA SER A 78 -2.15 -2.10 -0.29
C SER A 78 -1.62 -1.28 -1.47
N TYR A 79 -1.11 -1.95 -2.51
CA TYR A 79 -0.56 -1.28 -3.68
C TYR A 79 -1.64 -0.68 -4.60
N GLY A 80 -2.87 -1.20 -4.55
CA GLY A 80 -4.05 -0.60 -5.18
C GLY A 80 -4.42 0.74 -4.53
N VAL A 81 -4.43 0.81 -3.19
CA VAL A 81 -4.66 2.05 -2.45
C VAL A 81 -3.54 3.06 -2.72
N ILE A 82 -2.28 2.62 -2.75
CA ILE A 82 -1.14 3.47 -3.14
C ILE A 82 -1.32 4.03 -4.55
N ALA A 83 -1.75 3.22 -5.52
CA ALA A 83 -1.99 3.66 -6.89
C ALA A 83 -3.14 4.67 -6.98
N LEU A 84 -4.24 4.45 -6.25
CA LEU A 84 -5.38 5.36 -6.17
C LEU A 84 -4.98 6.70 -5.53
N ALA A 85 -4.27 6.67 -4.39
CA ALA A 85 -3.77 7.85 -3.72
C ALA A 85 -2.79 8.63 -4.59
N SER A 86 -1.90 7.92 -5.30
CA SER A 86 -0.98 8.52 -6.28
C SER A 86 -1.72 9.20 -7.44
N ALA A 87 -2.82 8.60 -7.90
CA ALA A 87 -3.66 9.16 -8.96
C ALA A 87 -4.34 10.45 -8.51
N GLY A 88 -4.85 10.50 -7.27
CA GLY A 88 -5.43 11.69 -6.67
C GLY A 88 -4.42 12.81 -6.40
N ILE A 89 -3.21 12.47 -5.93
CA ILE A 89 -2.21 13.47 -5.51
C ILE A 89 -1.40 14.01 -6.70
N PHE A 90 -0.89 13.14 -7.59
CA PHE A 90 0.00 13.57 -8.66
C PHE A 90 -0.73 14.01 -9.93
N GLY A 91 -2.01 13.67 -10.07
CA GLY A 91 -2.80 13.96 -11.26
C GLY A 91 -2.32 13.19 -12.49
N PRO A 92 -2.85 13.48 -13.70
CA PRO A 92 -2.54 12.73 -14.92
C PRO A 92 -1.12 12.96 -15.46
N GLY A 93 -0.58 11.97 -16.18
CA GLY A 93 0.67 12.10 -16.93
C GLY A 93 1.96 11.99 -16.09
N ARG A 94 1.86 11.62 -14.81
CA ARG A 94 3.00 11.51 -13.87
C ARG A 94 3.43 10.06 -13.60
N GLY A 95 3.12 9.12 -14.49
CA GLY A 95 3.41 7.68 -14.28
C GLY A 95 4.89 7.37 -14.02
N ARG A 96 5.83 8.05 -14.70
CA ARG A 96 7.27 7.91 -14.43
C ARG A 96 7.64 8.34 -13.01
N LYS A 97 7.02 9.41 -12.50
CA LYS A 97 7.24 9.88 -11.13
C LYS A 97 6.72 8.86 -10.11
N VAL A 98 5.52 8.31 -10.34
CA VAL A 98 4.94 7.24 -9.51
C VAL A 98 5.89 6.04 -9.46
N TYR A 99 6.34 5.56 -10.62
CA TYR A 99 7.27 4.43 -10.70
C TYR A 99 8.55 4.67 -9.89
N ILE A 100 9.24 5.79 -10.11
CA ILE A 100 10.50 6.11 -9.42
C ILE A 100 10.27 6.25 -7.91
N THR A 101 9.23 6.98 -7.51
CA THR A 101 8.92 7.18 -6.08
C THR A 101 8.57 5.86 -5.41
N THR A 102 7.73 5.02 -6.02
CA THR A 102 7.41 3.70 -5.47
C THR A 102 8.67 2.84 -5.38
N PHE A 103 9.49 2.79 -6.43
CA PHE A 103 10.73 2.00 -6.43
C PHE A 103 11.66 2.37 -5.26
N LEU A 104 11.98 3.66 -5.11
CA LEU A 104 12.90 4.12 -4.06
C LEU A 104 12.35 3.89 -2.65
N LEU A 105 11.08 4.22 -2.42
CA LEU A 105 10.47 4.08 -1.11
C LEU A 105 10.21 2.62 -0.73
N THR A 106 9.91 1.76 -1.71
CA THR A 106 9.81 0.31 -1.49
C THR A 106 11.17 -0.26 -1.11
N ALA A 107 12.26 0.15 -1.77
CA ALA A 107 13.61 -0.26 -1.38
C ALA A 107 13.98 0.19 0.04
N ILE A 108 13.60 1.42 0.43
CA ILE A 108 13.76 1.90 1.81
C ILE A 108 12.95 1.03 2.78
N GLY A 109 11.68 0.73 2.47
CA GLY A 109 10.83 -0.15 3.29
C GLY A 109 11.42 -1.55 3.47
N MET A 110 11.99 -2.13 2.42
CA MET A 110 12.74 -3.39 2.51
C MET A 110 13.96 -3.27 3.43
N GLY A 111 14.71 -2.17 3.32
CA GLY A 111 15.82 -1.89 4.23
C GLY A 111 15.38 -1.80 5.69
N CYS A 112 14.25 -1.13 5.96
CA CYS A 112 13.64 -1.09 7.29
C CYS A 112 13.30 -2.50 7.80
N ARG A 113 12.71 -3.35 6.95
CA ARG A 113 12.40 -4.73 7.32
C ARG A 113 13.67 -5.51 7.69
N TYR A 114 14.72 -5.40 6.87
CA TYR A 114 15.99 -6.07 7.13
C TYR A 114 16.57 -5.70 8.50
N LEU A 115 16.50 -4.42 8.86
CA LEU A 115 16.96 -3.90 10.15
C LEU A 115 16.08 -4.38 11.32
N LEU A 116 14.77 -4.49 11.13
CA LEU A 116 13.84 -5.00 12.16
C LEU A 116 14.04 -6.50 12.42
N GLU A 117 14.32 -7.28 11.38
CA GLU A 117 14.57 -8.72 11.46
C GLU A 117 16.08 -9.04 11.63
N PHE A 118 16.90 -8.07 12.01
CA PHE A 118 18.36 -8.24 12.06
C PHE A 118 18.76 -9.31 13.08
N GLY A 119 19.44 -10.36 12.62
CA GLY A 119 19.82 -11.52 13.43
C GLY A 119 18.78 -12.64 13.45
N GLU A 120 17.60 -12.45 12.85
CA GLU A 120 16.63 -13.53 12.69
C GLU A 120 16.94 -14.42 11.48
N VAL A 121 16.58 -15.70 11.57
CA VAL A 121 16.64 -16.64 10.43
C VAL A 121 15.70 -16.20 9.31
N SER A 122 14.65 -15.43 9.63
CA SER A 122 13.68 -14.87 8.67
C SER A 122 14.35 -14.08 7.54
N ASN A 123 15.42 -13.34 7.84
CA ASN A 123 16.18 -12.60 6.84
C ASN A 123 16.79 -13.51 5.76
N THR A 124 17.21 -14.74 6.12
CA THR A 124 17.92 -15.64 5.18
C THR A 124 17.05 -16.11 4.02
N TYR A 125 15.77 -16.39 4.27
CA TYR A 125 14.83 -16.83 3.24
C TYR A 125 13.96 -15.69 2.68
N ASN A 126 13.82 -14.56 3.38
CA ASN A 126 13.09 -13.39 2.87
C ASN A 126 13.95 -12.59 1.89
N PHE A 127 15.22 -12.33 2.21
CA PHE A 127 16.13 -11.49 1.41
C PHE A 127 16.95 -12.30 0.40
N THR A 128 16.28 -13.17 -0.35
CA THR A 128 16.90 -13.82 -1.50
C THR A 128 16.98 -12.85 -2.69
N LEU A 129 17.95 -13.04 -3.58
CA LEU A 129 18.09 -12.25 -4.81
C LEU A 129 16.77 -12.26 -5.61
N PHE A 130 16.13 -13.43 -5.69
CA PHE A 130 14.86 -13.59 -6.39
C PHE A 130 13.75 -12.73 -5.78
N ASN A 131 13.60 -12.73 -4.45
CA ASN A 131 12.57 -11.95 -3.76
C ASN A 131 12.83 -10.44 -3.89
N ILE A 132 14.07 -10.01 -3.74
CA ILE A 132 14.48 -8.61 -3.88
C ILE A 132 14.15 -8.10 -5.29
N VAL A 133 14.63 -8.82 -6.31
CA VAL A 133 14.45 -8.41 -7.71
C VAL A 133 13.00 -8.48 -8.15
N SER A 134 12.29 -9.57 -7.83
CA SER A 134 10.88 -9.71 -8.18
C SER A 134 10.01 -8.65 -7.51
N TYR A 135 10.26 -8.33 -6.24
CA TYR A 135 9.52 -7.29 -5.53
C TYR A 135 9.78 -5.90 -6.11
N LEU A 136 11.05 -5.52 -6.30
CA LEU A 136 11.43 -4.22 -6.84
C LEU A 136 11.03 -4.05 -8.32
N ALA A 137 10.84 -5.14 -9.06
CA ALA A 137 10.32 -5.08 -10.42
C ALA A 137 8.79 -5.00 -10.45
N LEU A 138 8.11 -5.94 -9.79
CA LEU A 138 6.66 -6.11 -9.88
C LEU A 138 5.89 -5.01 -9.16
N ILE A 139 6.35 -4.58 -7.99
CA ILE A 139 5.62 -3.58 -7.21
C ILE A 139 5.56 -2.23 -7.93
N PRO A 140 6.68 -1.60 -8.33
CA PRO A 140 6.64 -0.29 -8.97
C PRO A 140 5.99 -0.35 -10.36
N ALA A 141 6.18 -1.44 -11.10
CA ALA A 141 5.53 -1.64 -12.39
C ALA A 141 4.00 -1.80 -12.24
N GLY A 142 3.57 -2.64 -11.28
CA GLY A 142 2.16 -2.89 -10.99
C GLY A 142 1.44 -1.65 -10.48
N THR A 143 2.05 -0.90 -9.55
CA THR A 143 1.47 0.36 -9.05
C THR A 143 1.38 1.41 -10.15
N ALA A 144 2.41 1.55 -10.99
CA ALA A 144 2.39 2.49 -12.11
C ALA A 144 1.35 2.11 -13.17
N ALA A 145 1.18 0.81 -13.45
CA ALA A 145 0.15 0.31 -14.34
C ALA A 145 -1.26 0.58 -13.80
N ALA A 146 -1.50 0.27 -12.52
CA ALA A 146 -2.76 0.56 -11.83
C ALA A 146 -3.06 2.07 -11.81
N TYR A 147 -2.07 2.90 -11.49
CA TYR A 147 -2.17 4.36 -11.55
C TYR A 147 -2.57 4.83 -12.95
N CYS A 148 -1.89 4.35 -14.00
CA CYS A 148 -2.21 4.71 -15.38
C CYS A 148 -3.63 4.33 -15.76
N TRP A 149 -4.11 3.17 -15.31
CA TRP A 149 -5.47 2.73 -15.56
C TRP A 149 -6.52 3.59 -14.82
N ILE A 150 -6.28 3.89 -13.54
CA ILE A 150 -7.15 4.74 -12.72
C ILE A 150 -7.23 6.15 -13.32
N VAL A 151 -6.10 6.76 -13.64
CA VAL A 151 -6.04 8.09 -14.26
C VAL A 151 -6.78 8.13 -15.60
N ARG A 152 -6.62 7.11 -16.45
CA ARG A 152 -7.37 7.01 -17.72
C ARG A 152 -8.88 6.94 -17.48
N LYS A 153 -9.32 6.25 -16.42
CA LYS A 153 -10.74 6.15 -16.05
C LYS A 153 -11.29 7.47 -15.49
N MET A 154 -10.50 8.21 -14.71
CA MET A 154 -10.90 9.52 -14.18
C MET A 154 -10.97 10.63 -15.24
N ARG A 155 -10.34 10.43 -16.40
CA ARG A 155 -10.38 11.38 -17.52
C ARG A 155 -11.59 11.17 -18.46
N ARG A 156 -12.29 10.04 -18.34
CA ARG A 156 -13.54 9.76 -19.06
C ARG A 156 -14.72 10.21 -18.21
#